data_AF-A0A9N9SUT7-F1
#
_entry.id   AF-A0A9N9SUT7-F1
#
_cell.length_a   1.000
_cell.length_b   1.000
_cell.length_c   1.000
_cell.angle_alpha   90.00
_cell.angle_beta   90.00
_cell.angle_gamma   90.00
#
_symmetry.space_group_name_H-M   'P 1'
#
loop_
_entity.id
_entity.type
_entity.pdbx_description
1 polymer ?
#
loop_
_entity_poly.entity_id
_entity_poly.type
_entity_poly.pdbx_seq_one_letter_code
_entity_poly.pdbx_strand_id
1 'polypeptide(L)'
;MYCVGETSVGLPVCDHKNYEKYKNAARDYLELQAAKAANPLVLVPALYKWTWIYRKSMEVISILQEFSSSVLAEKKQRIEEDKQYFKKEKSLGLLDLLLKAREDGADIDDTGIREEGHDTTATSLSFILFALGNEPDIQEQIYEETVNILGDSETPTFNQLRELKYLERCIKEALRLYPIAHAISRKAGEDIKTKNGCVIPKGCNIFIDIFDVHRRPEIWENPEKFDPDRFLPEVTAKRSPFAYIPFSAGSRNCIV
;
A
#
# COMPACT_ATOMS: atom_id res chain seq x y z
N MET A 1 -11.17 5.52 3.17
CA MET A 1 -12.01 4.30 3.20
C MET A 1 -13.03 4.24 2.07
N TYR A 2 -13.91 5.24 1.89
CA TYR A 2 -14.90 5.28 0.80
C TYR A 2 -14.30 5.07 -0.60
N CYS A 3 -13.30 5.88 -0.97
CA CYS A 3 -12.75 5.84 -2.33
C CYS A 3 -12.15 4.49 -2.71
N VAL A 4 -11.33 3.86 -1.86
CA VAL A 4 -10.65 2.60 -2.23
C VAL A 4 -11.64 1.46 -2.41
N GLY A 5 -12.61 1.32 -1.51
CA GLY A 5 -13.65 0.29 -1.62
C GLY A 5 -14.48 0.47 -2.90
N GLU A 6 -14.89 1.69 -3.21
CA GLU A 6 -15.66 1.98 -4.42
C GLU A 6 -14.81 1.82 -5.70
N THR A 7 -13.54 2.21 -5.70
CA THR A 7 -12.70 2.12 -6.91
C THR A 7 -12.17 0.72 -7.18
N SER A 8 -11.81 -0.06 -6.15
CA SER A 8 -11.21 -1.39 -6.34
C SER A 8 -12.26 -2.51 -6.33
N VAL A 9 -13.29 -2.41 -5.49
CA VAL A 9 -14.36 -3.41 -5.34
C VAL A 9 -15.60 -3.03 -6.14
N GLY A 10 -15.81 -1.74 -6.44
CA GLY A 10 -17.04 -1.27 -7.11
C GLY A 10 -18.26 -1.31 -6.19
N LEU A 11 -18.05 -1.29 -4.87
CA LEU A 11 -19.09 -1.32 -3.85
C LEU A 11 -18.78 -0.31 -2.73
N PRO A 12 -19.79 0.35 -2.14
CA PRO A 12 -19.60 1.16 -0.94
C PRO A 12 -19.36 0.24 0.26
N VAL A 13 -18.11 -0.21 0.42
CA VAL A 13 -17.69 -1.17 1.45
C VAL A 13 -18.00 -0.67 2.88
N CYS A 14 -18.05 0.65 3.07
CA CYS A 14 -18.35 1.29 4.36
C CYS A 14 -19.81 1.12 4.80
N ASP A 15 -20.73 0.90 3.85
CA ASP A 15 -22.16 0.73 4.14
C ASP A 15 -22.51 -0.73 4.42
N HIS A 16 -21.54 -1.64 4.32
CA HIS A 16 -21.76 -3.05 4.56
C HIS A 16 -22.04 -3.33 6.05
N LYS A 17 -23.09 -4.09 6.34
CA LYS A 17 -23.56 -4.42 7.72
C LYS A 17 -22.48 -4.89 8.70
N ASN A 18 -21.43 -5.56 8.20
CA ASN A 18 -20.34 -6.13 9.01
C ASN A 18 -19.08 -5.25 9.06
N TYR A 19 -19.13 -4.04 8.50
CA TYR A 19 -17.95 -3.20 8.31
C TYR A 19 -17.30 -2.74 9.62
N GLU A 20 -18.08 -2.32 10.63
CA GLU A 20 -17.50 -1.94 11.93
C GLU A 20 -16.81 -3.11 12.64
N LYS A 21 -17.34 -4.32 12.47
CA LYS A 21 -16.70 -5.54 12.99
C LYS A 21 -15.39 -5.82 12.26
N TYR A 22 -15.36 -5.65 10.93
CA TYR A 22 -14.16 -5.77 10.11
C TYR A 22 -13.09 -4.74 10.50
N LYS A 23 -13.46 -3.46 10.61
CA LYS A 23 -12.54 -2.37 10.97
C LYS A 23 -11.87 -2.60 12.32
N ASN A 24 -12.63 -3.01 13.34
CA ASN A 24 -12.07 -3.33 14.64
C ASN A 24 -11.14 -4.55 14.57
N ALA A 25 -11.53 -5.59 13.82
CA ALA A 25 -10.68 -6.76 13.62
C ALA A 25 -9.37 -6.43 12.87
N ALA A 26 -9.40 -5.55 11.86
CA ALA A 26 -8.21 -5.11 11.14
C ALA A 26 -7.22 -4.37 12.06
N ARG A 27 -7.73 -3.48 12.94
CA ARG A 27 -6.91 -2.83 13.96
C ARG A 27 -6.30 -3.85 14.93
N ASP A 28 -7.12 -4.74 15.47
CA ASP A 28 -6.66 -5.78 16.41
C ASP A 28 -5.62 -6.69 15.74
N TYR A 29 -5.74 -6.95 14.42
CA TYR A 29 -4.75 -7.71 13.66
C TYR A 29 -3.38 -7.04 13.66
N LEU A 30 -3.32 -5.73 13.41
CA LEU A 30 -2.07 -4.96 13.40
C LEU A 30 -1.40 -4.98 14.78
N GLU A 31 -2.17 -4.75 15.85
CA GLU A 31 -1.68 -4.83 17.23
C GLU A 31 -1.14 -6.22 17.57
N LEU A 32 -1.83 -7.28 17.13
CA LEU A 32 -1.38 -8.66 17.31
C LEU A 32 -0.08 -8.94 16.55
N GLN A 33 0.13 -8.37 15.37
CA GLN A 33 1.39 -8.54 14.63
C GLN A 33 2.57 -7.88 15.37
N ALA A 34 2.37 -6.68 15.92
CA ALA A 34 3.37 -6.04 16.77
C ALA A 34 3.68 -6.88 18.03
N ALA A 35 2.63 -7.39 18.70
CA ALA A 35 2.79 -8.26 19.86
C ALA A 35 3.50 -9.58 19.53
N LYS A 36 3.29 -10.14 18.33
CA LYS A 36 4.03 -11.32 17.86
C LYS A 36 5.50 -11.04 17.65
N ALA A 37 5.84 -9.91 17.04
CA ALA A 37 7.22 -9.52 16.81
C ALA A 37 8.00 -9.36 18.14
N ALA A 38 7.32 -8.92 19.20
CA ALA A 38 7.91 -8.78 20.53
C ALA A 38 8.00 -10.08 21.35
N ASN A 39 7.40 -11.20 20.90
CA ASN A 39 7.29 -12.43 21.68
C ASN A 39 8.08 -13.61 21.08
N PRO A 40 9.21 -14.02 21.70
CA PRO A 40 10.04 -15.12 21.21
C PRO A 40 9.32 -16.47 21.15
N LEU A 41 8.28 -16.69 21.95
CA LEU A 41 7.52 -17.96 21.96
C LEU A 41 6.75 -18.19 20.66
N VAL A 42 6.51 -17.14 19.87
CA VAL A 42 5.89 -17.23 18.54
C VAL A 42 6.80 -17.95 17.53
N LEU A 43 8.12 -17.94 17.77
CA LEU A 43 9.10 -18.61 16.90
C LEU A 43 9.01 -20.15 16.96
N VAL A 44 8.39 -20.71 18.00
CA VAL A 44 8.19 -22.14 18.16
C VAL A 44 6.71 -22.47 17.87
N PRO A 45 6.38 -23.07 16.71
CA PRO A 45 4.99 -23.24 16.28
C PRO A 45 4.10 -23.99 17.28
N ALA A 46 4.67 -24.96 18.02
CA ALA A 46 3.94 -25.71 19.04
C ALA A 46 3.53 -24.84 20.24
N LEU A 47 4.45 -23.99 20.72
CA LEU A 47 4.20 -23.08 21.85
C LEU A 47 3.31 -21.92 21.43
N TYR A 48 3.48 -21.41 20.21
CA TYR A 48 2.66 -20.34 19.66
C TYR A 48 1.17 -20.69 19.72
N LYS A 49 0.78 -21.91 19.34
CA LYS A 49 -0.62 -22.38 19.40
C LYS A 49 -1.26 -22.31 20.79
N TRP A 50 -0.45 -22.31 21.84
CA TRP A 50 -0.91 -22.28 23.23
C TRP A 50 -0.98 -20.86 23.79
N THR A 51 -0.45 -19.87 23.06
CA THR A 51 -0.55 -18.47 23.44
C THR A 51 -1.95 -17.93 23.20
N TRP A 52 -2.35 -16.94 24.00
CA TRP A 52 -3.57 -16.18 23.76
C TRP A 52 -3.49 -15.40 22.43
N ILE A 53 -2.29 -15.00 22.01
CA ILE A 53 -2.00 -14.31 20.75
C ILE A 53 -2.47 -15.15 19.55
N TYR A 54 -2.18 -16.46 19.55
CA TYR A 54 -2.65 -17.36 18.49
C TYR A 54 -4.18 -17.44 18.45
N ARG A 55 -4.82 -17.65 19.61
CA ARG A 55 -6.29 -17.75 19.69
C ARG A 55 -6.96 -16.48 19.19
N LYS A 56 -6.50 -15.31 19.63
CA LYS A 56 -7.02 -14.02 19.19
C LYS A 56 -6.73 -13.76 17.70
N SER A 57 -5.56 -14.15 17.21
CA SER A 57 -5.23 -14.05 15.78
C SER A 57 -6.18 -14.88 14.92
N MET A 58 -6.51 -16.10 15.33
CA MET A 58 -7.43 -16.95 14.57
C MET A 58 -8.86 -16.40 14.53
N GLU A 59 -9.34 -15.84 15.65
CA GLU A 59 -10.63 -15.15 15.73
C GLU A 59 -10.67 -13.91 14.81
N VAL A 60 -9.63 -13.08 14.86
CA VAL A 60 -9.52 -11.89 14.02
C VAL A 60 -9.45 -12.27 12.54
N ILE A 61 -8.62 -13.25 12.18
CA ILE A 61 -8.50 -13.75 10.79
C ILE A 61 -9.85 -14.28 10.29
N SER A 62 -10.61 -14.99 11.12
CA SER A 62 -11.92 -15.50 10.69
C SER A 62 -12.91 -14.38 10.40
N ILE A 63 -12.89 -13.28 11.18
CA ILE A 63 -13.73 -12.10 10.93
C ILE A 63 -13.33 -11.42 9.61
N LEU A 64 -12.03 -11.24 9.38
CA LEU A 64 -11.52 -10.65 8.13
C LEU A 64 -11.89 -11.51 6.91
N GLN A 65 -11.82 -12.84 7.05
CA GLN A 65 -12.24 -13.81 6.03
C GLN A 65 -13.74 -13.75 5.77
N GLU A 66 -14.56 -13.74 6.81
CA GLU A 66 -16.02 -13.67 6.70
C GLU A 66 -16.46 -12.39 5.96
N PHE A 67 -15.88 -11.25 6.31
CA PHE A 67 -16.18 -9.97 5.65
C PHE A 67 -15.79 -9.97 4.17
N SER A 68 -14.58 -10.44 3.84
CA SER A 68 -14.14 -10.50 2.45
C SER A 68 -15.03 -11.42 1.62
N SER A 69 -15.38 -12.60 2.17
CA SER A 69 -16.28 -13.55 1.50
C SER A 69 -17.68 -12.98 1.30
N SER A 70 -18.20 -12.19 2.26
CA SER A 70 -19.51 -11.55 2.09
C SER A 70 -19.51 -10.49 0.99
N VAL A 71 -18.45 -9.67 0.91
CA VAL A 71 -18.29 -8.66 -0.14
C VAL A 71 -18.15 -9.33 -1.52
N LEU A 72 -17.36 -10.41 -1.61
CA LEU A 72 -17.24 -11.19 -2.84
C LEU A 72 -18.56 -11.83 -3.27
N ALA A 73 -19.34 -12.35 -2.31
CA ALA A 73 -20.64 -12.94 -2.59
C ALA A 73 -21.64 -11.89 -3.12
N GLU A 74 -21.70 -10.71 -2.49
CA GLU A 74 -22.55 -9.61 -2.95
C GLU A 74 -22.17 -9.16 -4.37
N LYS A 75 -20.86 -9.06 -4.65
CA LYS A 75 -20.38 -8.68 -5.98
C LYS A 75 -20.74 -9.73 -7.04
N LYS A 76 -20.53 -11.02 -6.75
CA LYS A 76 -20.90 -12.13 -7.65
C LYS A 76 -22.40 -12.12 -7.95
N GLN A 77 -23.24 -11.90 -6.93
CA GLN A 77 -24.68 -11.82 -7.10
C GLN A 77 -25.09 -10.69 -8.05
N ARG A 78 -24.51 -9.48 -7.91
CA ARG A 78 -24.78 -8.35 -8.82
C ARG A 78 -24.40 -8.65 -10.27
N ILE A 79 -23.30 -9.38 -10.48
CA ILE A 79 -22.84 -9.78 -11.82
C ILE A 79 -23.78 -10.83 -12.43
N GLU A 80 -24.24 -11.81 -11.65
CA GLU A 80 -25.21 -12.82 -12.11
C GLU A 80 -26.56 -12.20 -12.48
N GLU A 81 -27.01 -11.18 -11.75
CA GLU A 81 -28.26 -10.47 -11.99
C GLU A 81 -28.25 -9.59 -13.26
N ASP A 82 -27.09 -9.03 -13.66
CA ASP A 82 -26.94 -8.29 -14.92
C ASP A 82 -25.98 -8.99 -15.90
N LYS A 83 -26.53 -9.78 -16.83
CA LYS A 83 -25.77 -10.45 -17.90
C LYS A 83 -25.01 -9.50 -18.85
N GLN A 84 -25.27 -8.19 -18.80
CA GLN A 84 -24.52 -7.15 -19.53
C GLN A 84 -23.63 -6.29 -18.63
N TYR A 85 -23.42 -6.66 -17.37
CA TYR A 85 -22.63 -5.91 -16.39
C TYR A 85 -21.30 -5.42 -16.96
N PHE A 86 -20.45 -6.34 -17.44
CA PHE A 86 -19.14 -6.03 -18.02
C PHE A 86 -19.19 -5.24 -19.35
N LYS A 87 -20.35 -5.15 -20.01
CA LYS A 87 -20.52 -4.39 -21.28
C LYS A 87 -21.05 -2.97 -21.04
N LYS A 88 -21.79 -2.74 -19.95
CA LYS A 88 -22.34 -1.42 -19.60
C LYS A 88 -21.34 -0.59 -18.80
N GLU A 89 -20.55 -1.23 -17.95
CA GLU A 89 -19.63 -0.52 -17.06
C GLU A 89 -18.47 0.09 -17.84
N LYS A 90 -18.35 1.42 -17.83
CA LYS A 90 -17.28 2.15 -18.54
C LYS A 90 -15.92 2.04 -17.83
N SER A 91 -15.90 1.69 -16.55
CA SER A 91 -14.68 1.56 -15.74
C SER A 91 -14.82 0.34 -14.83
N LEU A 92 -14.12 -0.74 -15.16
CA LEU A 92 -14.06 -1.94 -14.33
C LEU A 92 -13.07 -1.73 -13.18
N GLY A 93 -13.47 -2.03 -11.94
CA GLY A 93 -12.57 -2.03 -10.80
C GLY A 93 -11.61 -3.23 -10.84
N LEU A 94 -10.61 -3.24 -9.95
CA LEU A 94 -9.66 -4.35 -9.85
C LEU A 94 -10.37 -5.70 -9.65
N LEU A 95 -11.37 -5.74 -8.76
CA LEU A 95 -12.15 -6.94 -8.50
C LEU A 95 -12.90 -7.43 -9.75
N ASP A 96 -13.44 -6.51 -10.54
CA ASP A 96 -14.14 -6.85 -11.79
C ASP A 96 -13.20 -7.47 -12.82
N LEU A 97 -11.98 -6.94 -12.92
CA LEU A 97 -10.94 -7.49 -13.80
C LEU A 97 -10.50 -8.88 -13.35
N LEU A 98 -10.34 -9.10 -12.04
CA LEU A 98 -9.97 -10.42 -11.48
C LEU A 98 -11.07 -11.45 -11.69
N LEU A 99 -12.34 -11.08 -11.49
CA LEU A 99 -13.48 -11.96 -11.72
C LEU A 99 -13.62 -12.31 -13.21
N LYS A 100 -13.47 -11.33 -14.11
CA LYS A 100 -13.48 -11.56 -15.55
C LYS A 100 -12.32 -12.46 -16.01
N ALA A 101 -11.11 -12.22 -15.51
CA ALA A 101 -9.95 -13.06 -15.82
C ALA A 101 -10.18 -14.52 -15.38
N ARG A 102 -10.88 -14.75 -14.26
CA ARG A 102 -11.29 -16.08 -13.84
C ARG A 102 -12.31 -16.70 -14.79
N GLU A 103 -13.32 -15.95 -15.25
CA GLU A 103 -14.26 -16.44 -16.28
C GLU A 103 -13.52 -16.83 -17.58
N ASP A 104 -12.48 -16.07 -17.93
CA ASP A 104 -11.60 -16.33 -19.07
C ASP A 104 -10.60 -17.49 -18.85
N GLY A 105 -10.65 -18.16 -17.69
CA GLY A 105 -9.90 -19.39 -17.39
C GLY A 105 -8.62 -19.20 -16.56
N ALA A 106 -8.40 -18.02 -15.96
CA ALA A 106 -7.26 -17.80 -15.08
C ALA A 106 -7.43 -18.51 -13.71
N ASP A 107 -6.37 -19.19 -13.26
CA ASP A 107 -6.30 -19.82 -11.93
C ASP A 107 -6.02 -18.77 -10.85
N ILE A 108 -7.08 -18.05 -10.46
CA ILE A 108 -7.06 -17.04 -9.40
C ILE A 108 -7.83 -17.62 -8.21
N ASP A 109 -7.20 -17.75 -7.05
CA ASP A 109 -7.86 -18.16 -5.80
C ASP A 109 -8.59 -16.99 -5.14
N ASP A 110 -9.71 -17.26 -4.45
CA ASP A 110 -10.48 -16.26 -3.71
C ASP A 110 -9.65 -15.61 -2.58
N THR A 111 -8.58 -16.27 -2.13
CA THR A 111 -7.66 -15.65 -1.15
C THR A 111 -6.78 -14.55 -1.74
N GLY A 112 -6.43 -14.60 -3.02
CA GLY A 112 -5.58 -13.61 -3.70
C GLY A 112 -6.30 -12.32 -4.07
N ILE A 113 -7.64 -12.32 -4.02
CA ILE A 113 -8.50 -11.18 -4.33
C ILE A 113 -8.69 -10.25 -3.09
N ARG A 114 -8.08 -10.62 -1.96
CA ARG A 114 -8.36 -10.00 -0.66
C ARG A 114 -7.24 -9.04 -0.26
N GLU A 115 -7.64 -7.78 -0.19
CA GLU A 115 -6.91 -6.65 0.40
C GLU A 115 -5.67 -6.18 -0.35
N GLU A 116 -5.83 -5.21 -1.24
CA GLU A 116 -4.68 -4.37 -1.62
C GLU A 116 -5.08 -2.89 -1.68
N GLY A 117 -4.42 -2.09 -0.84
CA GLY A 117 -4.33 -0.63 -1.00
C GLY A 117 -5.05 0.24 0.05
N HIS A 118 -6.01 -0.27 0.83
CA HIS A 118 -6.78 0.60 1.73
C HIS A 118 -5.96 1.16 2.91
N ASP A 119 -5.49 0.27 3.78
CA ASP A 119 -4.83 0.66 5.02
C ASP A 119 -3.51 1.39 4.74
N THR A 120 -2.81 0.99 3.68
CA THR A 120 -1.58 1.63 3.24
C THR A 120 -1.83 3.05 2.72
N THR A 121 -2.90 3.29 1.96
CA THR A 121 -3.23 4.64 1.45
C THR A 121 -3.69 5.56 2.57
N ALA A 122 -4.54 5.08 3.48
CA ALA A 122 -5.01 5.88 4.62
C ALA A 122 -3.84 6.28 5.53
N THR A 123 -2.93 5.35 5.80
CA THR A 123 -1.72 5.61 6.58
C THR A 123 -0.77 6.55 5.84
N SER A 124 -0.61 6.39 4.51
CA SER A 124 0.17 7.31 3.66
C SER A 124 -0.36 8.72 3.75
N LEU A 125 -1.67 8.90 3.57
CA LEU A 125 -2.28 10.23 3.63
C LEU A 125 -2.07 10.86 5.00
N SER A 126 -2.19 10.09 6.07
CA SER A 126 -1.96 10.57 7.44
C SER A 126 -0.53 11.07 7.63
N PHE A 127 0.47 10.32 7.16
CA PHE A 127 1.87 10.75 7.21
C PHE A 127 2.19 11.92 6.28
N ILE A 128 1.58 11.97 5.09
CA ILE A 128 1.72 13.11 4.17
C ILE A 128 1.17 14.38 4.83
N LEU A 129 -0.04 14.33 5.38
CA LEU A 129 -0.63 15.47 6.08
C LEU A 129 0.18 15.86 7.32
N PHE A 130 0.71 14.90 8.06
CA PHE A 130 1.61 15.15 9.17
C PHE A 130 2.89 15.87 8.72
N ALA A 131 3.55 15.37 7.67
CA ALA A 131 4.78 15.97 7.15
C ALA A 131 4.52 17.40 6.65
N LEU A 132 3.46 17.60 5.86
CA LEU A 132 3.06 18.91 5.35
C LEU A 132 2.65 19.87 6.48
N GLY A 133 1.99 19.39 7.52
CA GLY A 133 1.61 20.21 8.68
C GLY A 133 2.78 20.78 9.46
N ASN A 134 3.99 20.24 9.26
CA ASN A 134 5.23 20.78 9.83
C ASN A 134 5.97 21.73 8.87
N GLU A 135 5.48 21.92 7.64
CA GLU A 135 6.13 22.70 6.58
C GLU A 135 5.16 23.76 5.99
N PRO A 136 4.88 24.87 6.72
CA PRO A 136 3.88 25.86 6.30
C PRO A 136 4.17 26.51 4.95
N ASP A 137 5.45 26.80 4.66
CA ASP A 137 5.86 27.41 3.39
C ASP A 137 5.59 26.48 2.19
N ILE A 138 5.74 25.17 2.41
CA ILE A 138 5.46 24.15 1.39
C ILE A 138 3.94 24.00 1.20
N GLN A 139 3.16 24.06 2.29
CA GLN A 139 1.70 24.04 2.20
C GLN A 139 1.16 25.22 1.38
N GLU A 140 1.71 26.42 1.56
CA GLU A 140 1.32 27.59 0.79
C GLU A 140 1.60 27.39 -0.70
N GLN A 141 2.78 26.88 -1.06
CA GLN A 141 3.12 26.58 -2.45
C GLN A 141 2.24 25.49 -3.08
N ILE A 142 1.86 24.47 -2.30
CA ILE A 142 0.87 23.46 -2.74
C ILE A 142 -0.49 24.12 -2.98
N TYR A 143 -0.92 25.02 -2.09
CA TYR A 143 -2.18 25.74 -2.23
C TYR A 143 -2.19 26.61 -3.49
N GLU A 144 -1.13 27.39 -3.71
CA GLU A 144 -0.95 28.19 -4.93
C GLU A 144 -0.98 27.33 -6.20
N GLU A 145 -0.25 26.21 -6.23
CA GLU A 145 -0.28 25.27 -7.37
C GLU A 145 -1.71 24.75 -7.62
N THR A 146 -2.38 24.35 -6.54
CA THR A 146 -3.72 23.75 -6.60
C THR A 146 -4.76 24.76 -7.12
N VAL A 147 -4.77 25.98 -6.59
CA VAL A 147 -5.68 27.05 -7.03
C VAL A 147 -5.43 27.41 -8.49
N ASN A 148 -4.16 27.51 -8.90
CA ASN A 148 -3.81 27.87 -10.28
C ASN A 148 -4.23 26.80 -11.31
N ILE A 149 -4.15 25.52 -10.96
CA ILE A 149 -4.41 24.42 -11.89
C ILE A 149 -5.88 23.97 -11.86
N LEU A 150 -6.50 23.94 -10.68
CA LEU A 150 -7.87 23.48 -10.51
C LEU A 150 -8.89 24.60 -10.68
N GLY A 151 -8.52 25.85 -10.37
CA GLY A 151 -9.44 26.98 -10.33
C GLY A 151 -10.62 26.69 -9.40
N ASP A 152 -11.82 27.04 -9.86
CA ASP A 152 -13.08 26.81 -9.12
C ASP A 152 -13.71 25.42 -9.39
N SER A 153 -12.98 24.49 -10.03
CA SER A 153 -13.54 23.17 -10.36
C SER A 153 -13.71 22.32 -9.09
N GLU A 154 -14.95 21.92 -8.79
CA GLU A 154 -15.24 21.04 -7.65
C GLU A 154 -14.64 19.63 -7.82
N THR A 155 -14.43 19.18 -9.05
CA THR A 155 -13.83 17.85 -9.34
C THR A 155 -12.66 17.99 -10.31
N PRO A 156 -11.45 17.57 -9.91
CA PRO A 156 -10.29 17.59 -10.80
C PRO A 156 -10.42 16.60 -11.95
N THR A 157 -10.02 17.01 -13.15
CA THR A 157 -9.83 16.08 -14.28
C THR A 157 -8.48 15.36 -14.18
N PHE A 158 -8.33 14.21 -14.82
CA PHE A 158 -7.06 13.49 -14.88
C PHE A 158 -5.90 14.33 -15.45
N ASN A 159 -6.18 15.18 -16.44
CA ASN A 159 -5.15 16.05 -17.00
C ASN A 159 -4.71 17.12 -15.99
N GLN A 160 -5.62 17.69 -15.22
CA GLN A 160 -5.28 18.63 -14.15
C GLN A 160 -4.44 17.96 -13.06
N LEU A 161 -4.81 16.75 -12.64
CA LEU A 161 -4.04 16.01 -11.63
C LEU A 161 -2.59 15.76 -12.06
N ARG A 162 -2.33 15.56 -13.37
CA ARG A 162 -0.97 15.38 -13.92
C ARG A 162 -0.12 16.66 -13.88
N GLU A 163 -0.76 17.81 -13.78
CA GLU A 163 -0.05 19.09 -13.71
C GLU A 163 0.31 19.50 -12.28
N LEU A 164 -0.25 18.84 -11.24
CA LEU A 164 0.08 19.05 -9.81
C LEU A 164 1.46 18.48 -9.45
N LYS A 165 2.50 18.94 -10.15
CA LYS A 165 3.86 18.39 -10.10
C LYS A 165 4.55 18.71 -8.78
N TYR A 166 4.28 19.86 -8.18
CA TYR A 166 4.84 20.23 -6.88
C TYR A 166 4.23 19.38 -5.78
N LEU A 167 2.91 19.22 -5.76
CA LEU A 167 2.22 18.30 -4.85
C LEU A 167 2.73 16.87 -5.00
N GLU A 168 2.92 16.39 -6.23
CA GLU A 168 3.50 15.05 -6.48
C GLU A 168 4.89 14.90 -5.85
N ARG A 169 5.74 15.92 -5.99
CA ARG A 169 7.08 15.94 -5.36
C ARG A 169 7.02 15.96 -3.84
N CYS A 170 6.07 16.70 -3.27
CA CYS A 170 5.85 16.74 -1.82
C CYS A 170 5.35 15.40 -1.27
N ILE A 171 4.43 14.74 -1.98
CA ILE A 171 3.98 13.38 -1.65
C ILE A 171 5.16 12.41 -1.68
N LYS A 172 6.02 12.50 -2.69
CA LYS A 172 7.22 11.65 -2.79
C LYS A 172 8.19 11.88 -1.63
N GLU A 173 8.40 13.13 -1.23
CA GLU A 173 9.27 13.46 -0.08
C GLU A 173 8.69 13.00 1.26
N ALA A 174 7.38 13.13 1.44
CA ALA A 174 6.69 12.57 2.59
C ALA A 174 6.84 11.05 2.66
N LEU A 175 6.70 10.33 1.55
CA LEU A 175 6.90 8.88 1.50
C LEU A 175 8.37 8.45 1.61
N ARG A 176 9.32 9.34 1.27
CA ARG A 176 10.74 9.12 1.54
C ARG A 176 10.98 9.10 3.05
N LEU A 177 10.52 10.12 3.76
CA LEU A 177 10.70 10.25 5.20
C LEU A 177 9.82 9.27 5.98
N TYR A 178 8.58 9.04 5.55
CA TYR A 178 7.62 8.20 6.26
C TYR A 178 7.13 7.06 5.37
N PRO A 179 8.00 6.10 5.01
CA PRO A 179 7.60 4.96 4.18
C PRO A 179 6.66 4.05 4.97
N ILE A 180 5.58 3.59 4.32
CA ILE A 180 4.58 2.71 4.96
C ILE A 180 5.15 1.33 5.27
N ALA A 181 5.88 0.77 4.32
CA ALA A 181 6.71 -0.40 4.56
C ALA A 181 8.11 0.08 4.95
N HIS A 182 8.40 0.12 6.25
CA HIS A 182 9.74 0.49 6.74
C HIS A 182 10.81 -0.50 6.32
N ALA A 183 10.44 -1.77 6.15
CA ALA A 183 11.35 -2.80 5.66
C ALA A 183 10.61 -3.93 4.95
N ILE A 184 11.33 -4.61 4.06
CA ILE A 184 10.85 -5.80 3.36
C ILE A 184 11.86 -6.94 3.51
N SER A 185 11.37 -8.17 3.56
CA SER A 185 12.23 -9.36 3.65
C SER A 185 12.15 -10.20 2.38
N ARG A 186 13.25 -10.88 2.08
CA ARG A 186 13.38 -11.86 0.99
C ARG A 186 14.17 -13.06 1.48
N LYS A 187 13.98 -14.22 0.85
CA LYS A 187 14.86 -15.37 1.04
C LYS A 187 15.65 -15.58 -0.25
N ALA A 188 16.97 -15.65 -0.14
CA ALA A 188 17.85 -15.86 -1.29
C ALA A 188 17.54 -17.22 -1.94
N GLY A 189 17.09 -17.21 -3.20
CA GLY A 189 16.84 -18.44 -3.97
C GLY A 189 18.11 -19.12 -4.48
N GLU A 190 19.19 -18.35 -4.56
CA GLU A 190 20.51 -18.71 -5.05
C GLU A 190 21.58 -17.85 -4.35
N ASP A 191 22.85 -18.14 -4.57
CA ASP A 191 23.95 -17.33 -4.06
C ASP A 191 24.00 -15.98 -4.79
N ILE A 192 23.96 -14.88 -4.05
CA ILE A 192 23.94 -13.52 -4.61
C ILE A 192 25.29 -12.86 -4.36
N LYS A 193 26.01 -12.52 -5.44
CA LYS A 193 27.25 -11.74 -5.36
C LYS A 193 26.94 -10.24 -5.35
N THR A 194 27.31 -9.55 -4.29
CA THR A 194 27.12 -8.10 -4.14
C THR A 194 28.22 -7.32 -4.88
N LYS A 195 27.97 -6.02 -5.15
CA LYS A 195 28.94 -5.15 -5.84
C LYS A 195 30.28 -5.01 -5.12
N ASN A 196 30.30 -5.13 -3.79
CA ASN A 196 31.53 -5.09 -2.98
C ASN A 196 32.20 -6.46 -2.83
N GLY A 197 31.76 -7.48 -3.58
CA GLY A 197 32.39 -8.80 -3.64
C GLY A 197 31.95 -9.80 -2.57
N CYS A 198 31.06 -9.42 -1.65
CA CYS A 198 30.47 -10.37 -0.71
C CYS A 198 29.51 -11.34 -1.43
N VAL A 199 29.32 -12.52 -0.84
CA VAL A 199 28.34 -13.51 -1.30
C VAL A 199 27.30 -13.70 -0.21
N ILE A 200 26.04 -13.51 -0.56
CA ILE A 200 24.89 -13.87 0.27
C ILE A 200 24.50 -15.30 -0.13
N PRO A 201 24.66 -16.30 0.75
CA PRO A 201 24.35 -17.68 0.40
C PRO A 201 22.87 -17.92 0.13
N LYS A 202 22.59 -18.90 -0.72
CA LYS A 202 21.26 -19.46 -0.93
C LYS A 202 20.63 -19.84 0.41
N GLY A 203 19.37 -19.46 0.58
CA GLY A 203 18.58 -19.74 1.78
C GLY A 203 18.70 -18.69 2.88
N CYS A 204 19.63 -17.73 2.79
CA CYS A 204 19.70 -16.61 3.72
C CYS A 204 18.48 -15.69 3.60
N ASN A 205 18.01 -15.20 4.76
CA ASN A 205 17.01 -14.13 4.80
C ASN A 205 17.73 -12.79 4.61
N ILE A 206 17.24 -12.01 3.65
CA ILE A 206 17.70 -10.66 3.33
C ILE A 206 16.64 -9.71 3.86
N PHE A 207 17.06 -8.76 4.68
CA PHE A 207 16.22 -7.68 5.17
C PHE A 207 16.65 -6.39 4.50
N ILE A 208 15.74 -5.73 3.80
CA ILE A 208 15.97 -4.46 3.14
C ILE A 208 15.26 -3.41 3.99
N ASP A 209 16.06 -2.61 4.68
CA ASP A 209 15.58 -1.49 5.47
C ASP A 209 15.34 -0.28 4.54
N ILE A 210 14.08 -0.06 4.19
CA ILE A 210 13.66 1.02 3.29
C ILE A 210 13.82 2.36 4.02
N PHE A 211 13.53 2.40 5.32
CA PHE A 211 13.65 3.59 6.14
C PHE A 211 15.09 4.12 6.14
N ASP A 212 16.07 3.23 6.32
CA ASP A 212 17.49 3.57 6.26
C ASP A 212 17.90 3.95 4.84
N VAL A 213 17.54 3.16 3.81
CA VAL A 213 17.87 3.48 2.41
C VAL A 213 17.41 4.88 2.01
N HIS A 214 16.21 5.28 2.45
CA HIS A 214 15.64 6.60 2.21
C HIS A 214 16.32 7.73 2.99
N ARG A 215 17.20 7.42 3.95
CA ARG A 215 17.93 8.38 4.79
C ARG A 215 19.45 8.28 4.68
N ARG A 216 19.97 7.42 3.80
CA ARG A 216 21.42 7.27 3.62
C ARG A 216 22.07 8.60 3.21
N PRO A 217 22.97 9.18 4.02
CA PRO A 217 23.60 10.47 3.71
C PRO A 217 24.43 10.45 2.42
N GLU A 218 24.92 9.27 1.99
CA GLU A 218 25.66 9.15 0.72
C GLU A 218 24.75 9.31 -0.52
N ILE A 219 23.44 9.22 -0.34
CA ILE A 219 22.43 9.28 -1.40
C ILE A 219 21.57 10.55 -1.24
N TRP A 220 21.28 10.93 0.00
CA TRP A 220 20.36 12.01 0.36
C TRP A 220 21.10 13.06 1.19
N GLU A 221 21.47 14.17 0.57
CA GLU A 221 22.08 15.31 1.26
C GLU A 221 21.10 15.89 2.30
N ASN A 222 21.53 16.14 3.54
CA ASN A 222 20.63 16.55 4.64
C ASN A 222 19.40 15.62 4.77
N PRO A 223 19.59 14.33 5.05
CA PRO A 223 18.58 13.29 4.83
C PRO A 223 17.30 13.46 5.66
N GLU A 224 17.36 14.19 6.77
CA GLU A 224 16.20 14.45 7.63
C GLU A 224 15.38 15.67 7.21
N LYS A 225 15.93 16.54 6.35
CA LYS A 225 15.23 17.72 5.85
C LYS A 225 14.19 17.31 4.81
N PHE A 226 12.97 17.82 4.98
CA PHE A 226 11.92 17.76 3.97
C PHE A 226 12.26 18.71 2.82
N ASP A 227 12.52 18.15 1.65
CA ASP A 227 12.89 18.92 0.45
C ASP A 227 12.27 18.30 -0.82
N PRO A 228 11.18 18.88 -1.36
CA PRO A 228 10.53 18.43 -2.59
C PRO A 228 11.42 18.54 -3.83
N ASP A 229 12.43 19.40 -3.84
CA ASP A 229 13.32 19.60 -4.99
C ASP A 229 14.21 18.40 -5.25
N ARG A 230 14.34 17.48 -4.27
CA ARG A 230 14.93 16.16 -4.47
C ARG A 230 14.24 15.35 -5.57
N PHE A 231 12.97 15.63 -5.85
CA PHE A 231 12.19 14.93 -6.88
C PHE A 231 12.02 15.75 -8.15
N LEU A 232 12.81 16.81 -8.34
CA LEU A 232 12.94 17.44 -9.66
C LEU A 232 13.39 16.41 -10.71
N PRO A 233 12.90 16.49 -11.95
CA PRO A 233 13.24 15.55 -13.02
C PRO A 233 14.75 15.37 -13.21
N GLU A 234 15.51 16.47 -13.22
CA GLU A 234 16.95 16.51 -13.42
C GLU A 234 17.75 15.92 -12.25
N VAL A 235 17.22 15.99 -11.03
CA VAL A 235 17.83 15.38 -9.83
C VAL A 235 17.52 13.88 -9.82
N THR A 236 16.25 13.53 -10.08
CA THR A 236 15.78 12.13 -10.11
C THR A 236 16.49 11.34 -11.21
N ALA A 237 16.71 11.91 -12.39
CA ALA A 237 17.39 11.25 -13.50
C ALA A 237 18.84 10.82 -13.19
N LYS A 238 19.50 11.50 -12.24
CA LYS A 238 20.87 11.17 -11.79
C LYS A 238 20.89 10.17 -10.63
N ARG A 239 19.75 9.94 -9.99
CA ARG A 239 19.64 9.07 -8.81
C ARG A 239 19.51 7.61 -9.24
N SER A 240 20.08 6.70 -8.43
CA SER A 240 19.84 5.26 -8.60
C SER A 240 18.34 4.95 -8.54
N PRO A 241 17.79 4.11 -9.43
CA PRO A 241 16.39 3.71 -9.37
C PRO A 241 16.04 2.92 -8.10
N PHE A 242 17.04 2.40 -7.37
CA PHE A 242 16.85 1.68 -6.10
C PHE A 242 17.10 2.54 -4.85
N ALA A 243 17.29 3.86 -5.00
CA ALA A 243 17.48 4.78 -3.88
C ALA A 243 16.16 5.23 -3.24
N TYR A 244 15.07 5.19 -4.01
CA TYR A 244 13.73 5.56 -3.59
C TYR A 244 12.77 4.43 -3.97
N ILE A 245 12.37 3.63 -2.99
CA ILE A 245 11.60 2.39 -3.16
C ILE A 245 10.41 2.33 -2.18
N PRO A 246 9.58 3.39 -2.05
CA PRO A 246 8.42 3.39 -1.15
C PRO A 246 7.40 2.29 -1.49
N PHE A 247 7.40 1.85 -2.76
CA PHE A 247 6.53 0.83 -3.31
C PHE A 247 7.31 -0.42 -3.74
N SER A 248 8.47 -0.68 -3.11
CA SER A 248 9.43 -1.73 -3.52
C SER A 248 9.93 -1.52 -4.97
N ALA A 249 10.67 -2.47 -5.52
CA ALA A 249 11.17 -2.45 -6.89
C ALA A 249 11.32 -3.87 -7.46
N GLY A 250 11.45 -3.97 -8.78
CA GLY A 250 11.59 -5.25 -9.51
C GLY A 250 10.26 -5.97 -9.71
N SER A 251 10.31 -7.29 -9.93
CA SER A 251 9.12 -8.11 -10.27
C SER A 251 8.10 -8.31 -9.14
N ARG A 252 8.41 -7.80 -7.94
CA ARG A 252 7.56 -7.83 -6.74
C ARG A 252 7.43 -6.41 -6.16
N ASN A 253 7.31 -5.41 -7.03
CA ASN A 253 6.89 -4.07 -6.65
C ASN A 253 5.38 -4.04 -6.36
N CYS A 254 4.91 -2.95 -5.77
CA CYS A 254 3.48 -2.70 -5.63
C CYS A 254 2.81 -2.68 -7.02
N ILE A 255 1.68 -3.37 -7.14
CA ILE A 255 0.92 -3.50 -8.40
C ILE A 255 -0.02 -2.30 -8.60
N VAL A 256 -0.50 -1.72 -7.49
CA VAL A 256 -1.40 -0.56 -7.45
C VAL A 256 -0.67 0.76 -7.56
#